data_AF-A0A841U4P3-F1
#
_entry.id   AF-A0A841U4P3-F1
#
_cell.length_a   1.000
_cell.length_b   1.000
_cell.length_c   1.000
_cell.angle_alpha   90.00
_cell.angle_beta   90.00
_cell.angle_gamma   90.00
#
_symmetry.space_group_name_H-M   'P 1'
#
loop_
_entity.id
_entity.type
_entity.pdbx_description
1 polymer ?
#
loop_
_entity_poly.entity_id
_entity_poly.type
_entity_poly.pdbx_seq_one_letter_code
_entity_poly.pdbx_strand_id
1 'polypeptide(L)'
;MKFRYHLQKIVDLKESEKSMAEWEYAAALGKLKEEQERLERIGLEKEEAEKRLAEQALRPTPLMEIQRLQQFIEWLDYRMKSQLAEVRKAEDQTALRRRRLADKMVDEKVWLNARDKARERFRAEWLAREQNELDEMAVMRAAASSRM
;
A
#
# COMPACT_ATOMS: atom_id res chain seq x y z
N MET A 1 21.64 31.65 -5.37
CA MET A 1 21.26 30.91 -6.60
C MET A 1 20.29 29.77 -6.23
N LYS A 2 19.23 29.48 -7.03
CA LYS A 2 18.22 28.45 -6.69
C LYS A 2 18.57 27.10 -7.31
N PHE A 3 18.55 26.01 -6.53
CA PHE A 3 18.75 24.65 -7.03
C PHE A 3 17.62 24.24 -7.99
N ARG A 4 17.99 23.74 -9.17
CA ARG A 4 17.06 23.18 -10.15
C ARG A 4 17.51 21.77 -10.50
N TYR A 5 16.67 20.79 -10.17
CA TYR A 5 16.95 19.39 -10.47
C TYR A 5 16.39 19.04 -11.85
N HIS A 6 17.27 18.57 -12.75
CA HIS A 6 16.93 18.30 -14.15
C HIS A 6 15.89 17.18 -14.29
N LEU A 7 15.86 16.23 -13.35
CA LEU A 7 14.97 15.07 -13.37
C LEU A 7 13.79 15.23 -12.39
N GLN A 8 13.42 16.46 -12.02
CA GLN A 8 12.31 16.69 -11.07
C GLN A 8 11.00 16.06 -11.55
N LYS A 9 10.68 16.16 -12.84
CA LYS A 9 9.49 15.53 -13.42
C LYS A 9 9.45 14.00 -13.24
N ILE A 10 10.62 13.35 -13.21
CA ILE A 10 10.71 11.90 -12.99
C ILE A 10 10.43 11.58 -11.52
N VAL A 11 10.94 12.40 -10.60
CA VAL A 11 10.64 12.25 -9.16
C VAL A 11 9.15 12.41 -8.91
N ASP A 12 8.51 13.44 -9.49
CA ASP A 12 7.07 13.68 -9.33
C ASP A 12 6.24 12.53 -9.92
N LEU A 13 6.66 11.99 -11.07
CA LEU A 13 6.02 10.81 -11.66
C LEU A 13 6.12 9.61 -10.72
N LYS A 14 7.28 9.36 -10.10
CA LYS A 14 7.50 8.23 -9.20
C LYS A 14 6.69 8.33 -7.92
N GLU A 15 6.53 9.54 -7.38
CA GLU A 15 5.61 9.82 -6.28
C GLU A 15 4.16 9.47 -6.68
N SER A 16 3.72 9.90 -7.87
CA SER A 16 2.37 9.58 -8.36
C SER A 16 2.13 8.07 -8.58
N GLU A 17 3.15 7.34 -9.08
CA GLU A 17 3.08 5.89 -9.27
C GLU A 17 2.91 5.15 -7.93
N LYS A 18 3.61 5.62 -6.88
CA LYS A 18 3.44 5.08 -5.53
C LYS A 18 2.06 5.39 -4.98
N SER A 19 1.58 6.64 -5.07
CA SER A 19 0.23 6.98 -4.58
C SER A 19 -0.85 6.16 -5.27
N MET A 20 -0.69 5.87 -6.57
CA MET A 20 -1.58 4.97 -7.30
C MET A 20 -1.52 3.55 -6.74
N ALA A 21 -0.32 3.01 -6.48
CA ALA A 21 -0.14 1.68 -5.90
C ALA A 21 -0.72 1.58 -4.47
N GLU A 22 -0.63 2.65 -3.67
CA GLU A 22 -1.26 2.73 -2.34
C GLU A 22 -2.77 2.65 -2.45
N TRP A 23 -3.36 3.39 -3.39
CA TRP A 23 -4.80 3.37 -3.63
C TRP A 23 -5.29 1.99 -4.10
N GLU A 24 -4.57 1.35 -5.02
CA GLU A 24 -4.86 -0.02 -5.45
C GLU A 24 -4.80 -1.04 -4.31
N TYR A 25 -3.80 -0.90 -3.43
CA TYR A 25 -3.65 -1.77 -2.26
C TYR A 25 -4.79 -1.56 -1.26
N ALA A 26 -5.17 -0.30 -0.98
CA ALA A 26 -6.29 0.01 -0.12
C ALA A 26 -7.62 -0.54 -0.68
N ALA A 27 -7.83 -0.43 -2.00
CA ALA A 27 -9.00 -1.00 -2.65
C ALA A 27 -9.03 -2.54 -2.56
N ALA A 28 -7.88 -3.21 -2.69
CA ALA A 28 -7.78 -4.67 -2.51
C ALA A 28 -8.09 -5.10 -1.07
N LEU A 29 -7.59 -4.37 -0.07
CA LEU A 29 -7.93 -4.59 1.34
C LEU A 29 -9.42 -4.43 1.61
N GLY A 30 -10.06 -3.42 1.01
CA GLY A 30 -11.51 -3.21 1.11
C GLY A 30 -12.30 -4.43 0.60
N LYS A 31 -11.90 -4.96 -0.56
CA LYS A 31 -12.52 -6.19 -1.11
C LYS A 31 -12.31 -7.41 -0.22
N LEU A 32 -11.08 -7.61 0.28
CA LEU A 32 -10.79 -8.71 1.20
C LEU A 32 -11.68 -8.65 2.44
N LYS A 33 -11.83 -7.46 3.02
CA LYS A 33 -12.71 -7.25 4.18
C LYS A 33 -14.17 -7.58 3.85
N GLU A 34 -14.68 -7.14 2.70
CA GLU A 34 -16.05 -7.45 2.28
C GLU A 34 -16.29 -8.96 2.12
N GLU A 35 -15.32 -9.69 1.55
CA GLU A 35 -15.43 -11.14 1.41
C GLU A 35 -15.36 -11.88 2.75
N GLN A 36 -14.55 -11.37 3.70
CA GLN A 36 -14.49 -11.89 5.07
C GLN A 36 -15.81 -11.64 5.82
N GLU A 37 -16.40 -10.45 5.71
CA GLU A 37 -17.71 -10.12 6.29
C GLU A 37 -18.85 -10.94 5.66
N ARG A 38 -18.77 -11.27 4.36
CA ARG A 38 -19.68 -12.23 3.71
C ARG A 38 -19.53 -13.63 4.30
N LEU A 39 -18.30 -14.10 4.50
CA LEU A 39 -18.03 -15.41 5.08
C LEU A 39 -18.54 -15.52 6.53
N GLU A 40 -18.31 -14.49 7.33
CA GLU A 40 -18.78 -14.42 8.72
C GLU A 40 -20.30 -14.50 8.80
N ARG A 41 -21.01 -13.76 7.94
CA ARG A 41 -22.48 -13.82 7.85
C ARG A 41 -22.99 -15.22 7.54
N ILE A 42 -22.37 -15.93 6.58
CA ILE A 42 -22.75 -17.32 6.26
C ILE A 42 -22.50 -18.23 7.47
N GLY A 43 -21.40 -18.02 8.21
CA GLY A 43 -21.10 -18.75 9.44
C GLY A 43 -22.15 -18.55 10.52
N LEU A 44 -22.57 -17.30 10.75
CA LEU A 44 -23.63 -16.97 11.71
C LEU A 44 -24.98 -17.58 11.31
N GLU A 45 -25.36 -17.47 10.03
CA GLU A 45 -26.59 -18.11 9.49
C GLU A 45 -26.57 -19.63 9.69
N LYS A 46 -25.41 -20.26 9.50
CA LYS A 46 -25.23 -21.69 9.72
C LYS A 46 -25.37 -22.06 11.21
N GLU A 47 -24.72 -21.32 12.09
CA GLU A 47 -24.80 -21.56 13.53
C GLU A 47 -26.24 -21.43 14.04
N GLU A 48 -27.00 -20.45 13.54
CA GLU A 48 -28.42 -20.29 13.86
C GLU A 48 -29.26 -21.46 13.33
N ALA A 49 -29.01 -21.92 12.10
CA ALA A 49 -29.69 -23.07 11.53
C ALA A 49 -29.41 -24.37 12.32
N GLU A 50 -28.15 -24.58 12.75
CA GLU A 50 -27.77 -25.74 13.58
C GLU A 50 -28.42 -25.70 14.97
N LYS A 51 -28.50 -24.52 15.60
CA LYS A 51 -29.24 -24.33 16.86
C LYS A 51 -30.72 -24.68 16.71
N ARG A 52 -31.36 -24.19 15.65
CA ARG A 52 -32.75 -24.52 15.33
C ARG A 52 -32.94 -26.02 15.10
N LEU A 53 -31.98 -26.71 14.49
CA LEU A 53 -32.02 -28.15 14.28
C LEU A 53 -32.02 -28.90 15.61
N ALA A 54 -31.11 -28.51 16.52
CA ALA A 54 -31.00 -29.10 17.85
C ALA A 54 -32.28 -28.88 18.68
N GLU A 55 -32.88 -27.70 18.61
CA GLU A 55 -34.15 -27.40 19.28
C GLU A 55 -35.32 -28.21 18.73
N GLN A 56 -35.41 -28.37 17.41
CA GLN A 56 -36.45 -29.17 16.75
C GLN A 56 -36.32 -30.67 17.05
N ALA A 57 -35.10 -31.17 17.27
CA ALA A 57 -34.86 -32.56 17.66
C ALA A 57 -35.38 -32.90 19.08
N LEU A 58 -35.54 -31.90 19.95
CA LEU A 58 -36.05 -32.06 21.32
C LEU A 58 -37.59 -32.03 21.41
N ARG A 59 -38.29 -31.77 20.28
CA ARG A 59 -39.75 -31.64 20.22
C ARG A 59 -40.34 -32.62 19.20
N PRO A 60 -41.62 -32.99 19.32
CA PRO A 60 -42.32 -33.75 18.29
C PRO A 60 -42.50 -32.88 17.03
N THR A 61 -41.49 -32.90 16.16
CA THR A 61 -41.42 -32.09 14.93
C THR A 61 -41.60 -32.99 13.71
N PRO A 62 -42.34 -32.56 12.67
CA PRO A 62 -42.48 -33.33 11.44
C PRO A 62 -41.14 -33.61 10.77
N LEU A 63 -40.90 -34.85 10.33
CA LEU A 63 -39.66 -35.26 9.65
C LEU A 63 -39.29 -34.35 8.46
N MET A 64 -40.29 -33.88 7.72
CA MET A 64 -40.11 -32.99 6.56
C MET A 64 -39.55 -31.60 6.93
N GLU A 65 -39.75 -31.13 8.16
CA GLU A 65 -39.14 -29.87 8.63
C GLU A 65 -37.66 -30.08 8.96
N ILE A 66 -37.34 -31.17 9.64
CA ILE A 66 -35.96 -31.57 9.96
C ILE A 66 -35.14 -31.75 8.67
N GLN A 67 -35.69 -32.45 7.67
CA GLN A 67 -35.03 -32.66 6.38
C GLN A 67 -34.78 -31.34 5.62
N ARG A 68 -35.74 -30.40 5.65
CA ARG A 68 -35.56 -29.09 5.02
C ARG A 68 -34.45 -28.28 5.69
N LEU A 69 -34.38 -28.33 7.01
CA LEU A 69 -33.34 -27.63 7.77
C LEU A 69 -31.95 -28.23 7.53
N GLN A 70 -31.85 -29.56 7.45
CA GLN A 70 -30.61 -30.26 7.08
C GLN A 70 -30.13 -29.88 5.67
N GLN A 71 -31.03 -29.90 4.68
CA GLN A 71 -30.69 -29.46 3.32
C GLN A 71 -30.23 -28.00 3.27
N PHE A 72 -30.84 -27.13 4.08
CA PHE A 72 -30.43 -25.74 4.19
C PHE A 72 -29.01 -25.60 4.77
N ILE A 73 -28.68 -26.37 5.83
CA ILE A 73 -27.33 -26.41 6.41
C ILE A 73 -26.31 -26.92 5.37
N GLU A 74 -26.63 -27.98 4.63
CA GLU A 74 -25.77 -28.50 3.56
C GLU A 74 -25.52 -27.47 2.45
N TRP A 75 -26.55 -26.71 2.09
CA TRP A 75 -26.43 -25.59 1.14
C TRP A 75 -25.54 -24.47 1.68
N LEU A 76 -25.68 -24.11 2.97
CA LEU A 76 -24.80 -23.14 3.63
C LEU A 76 -23.36 -23.62 3.65
N ASP A 77 -23.10 -24.91 3.90
CA ASP A 77 -21.77 -25.49 3.85
C ASP A 77 -21.12 -25.40 2.46
N TYR A 78 -21.89 -25.70 1.41
CA TYR A 78 -21.44 -25.51 0.04
C TYR A 78 -21.10 -24.05 -0.24
N ARG A 79 -21.98 -23.13 0.15
CA ARG A 79 -21.79 -21.69 -0.02
C ARG A 79 -20.57 -21.18 0.75
N MET A 80 -20.35 -21.66 1.97
CA MET A 80 -19.20 -21.32 2.80
C MET A 80 -17.88 -21.77 2.15
N LYS A 81 -17.83 -22.98 1.58
CA LYS A 81 -16.66 -23.47 0.83
C LYS A 81 -16.35 -22.59 -0.38
N SER A 82 -17.38 -22.20 -1.13
CA SER A 82 -17.22 -21.26 -2.25
C SER A 82 -16.71 -19.90 -1.78
N GLN A 83 -17.28 -19.37 -0.69
CA GLN A 83 -16.89 -18.06 -0.15
C GLN A 83 -15.45 -18.07 0.38
N LEU A 84 -15.01 -19.17 1.01
CA LEU A 84 -13.61 -19.35 1.43
C LEU A 84 -12.64 -19.31 0.24
N ALA A 85 -13.03 -19.84 -0.91
CA ALA A 85 -12.22 -19.74 -2.12
C ALA A 85 -12.11 -18.30 -2.63
N GLU A 86 -13.18 -17.51 -2.55
CA GLU A 86 -13.15 -16.09 -2.90
C GLU A 86 -12.31 -15.25 -1.91
N VAL A 87 -12.39 -15.54 -0.61
CA VAL A 87 -11.51 -14.91 0.40
C VAL A 87 -10.04 -15.18 0.07
N ARG A 88 -9.67 -16.44 -0.23
CA ARG A 88 -8.29 -16.78 -0.61
C ARG A 88 -7.82 -16.03 -1.86
N LYS A 89 -8.68 -15.93 -2.89
CA LYS A 89 -8.37 -15.14 -4.08
C LYS A 89 -8.15 -13.66 -3.73
N ALA A 90 -8.97 -13.09 -2.84
CA ALA A 90 -8.81 -11.71 -2.40
C ALA A 90 -7.53 -11.51 -1.56
N GLU A 91 -7.14 -12.49 -0.75
CA GLU A 91 -5.86 -12.50 -0.01
C GLU A 91 -4.67 -12.51 -0.97
N ASP A 92 -4.68 -13.38 -1.98
CA ASP A 92 -3.63 -13.47 -3.00
C ASP A 92 -3.49 -12.16 -3.78
N GLN A 93 -4.62 -11.56 -4.17
CA GLN A 93 -4.63 -10.25 -4.83
C GLN A 93 -4.07 -9.15 -3.94
N THR A 94 -4.45 -9.13 -2.65
CA THR A 94 -3.94 -8.17 -1.68
C THR A 94 -2.44 -8.32 -1.48
N ALA A 95 -1.93 -9.56 -1.39
CA ALA A 95 -0.51 -9.85 -1.30
C ALA A 95 0.26 -9.38 -2.56
N LEU A 96 -0.30 -9.58 -3.75
CA LEU A 96 0.28 -9.09 -5.00
C LEU A 96 0.35 -7.55 -5.02
N ARG A 97 -0.72 -6.86 -4.64
CA ARG A 97 -0.75 -5.39 -4.60
C ARG A 97 0.21 -4.84 -3.54
N ARG A 98 0.34 -5.51 -2.39
CA ARG A 98 1.32 -5.16 -1.36
C ARG A 98 2.76 -5.25 -1.89
N ARG A 99 3.10 -6.30 -2.63
CA ARG A 99 4.43 -6.44 -3.25
C ARG A 99 4.69 -5.32 -4.26
N ARG A 100 3.72 -5.03 -5.14
CA ARG A 100 3.83 -3.92 -6.10
C ARG A 100 4.04 -2.58 -5.42
N LEU A 101 3.31 -2.31 -4.33
CA LEU A 101 3.50 -1.09 -3.54
C LEU A 101 4.93 -1.02 -2.98
N ALA A 102 5.44 -2.12 -2.41
CA ALA A 102 6.81 -2.17 -1.90
C ALA A 102 7.84 -1.85 -2.99
N ASP A 103 7.69 -2.41 -4.20
CA ASP A 103 8.57 -2.13 -5.33
C ASP A 103 8.52 -0.65 -5.71
N LYS A 104 7.33 -0.04 -5.78
CA LYS A 104 7.16 1.39 -6.09
C LYS A 104 7.75 2.31 -5.01
N MET A 105 7.67 1.92 -3.75
CA MET A 105 8.30 2.67 -2.65
C MET A 105 9.83 2.63 -2.76
N VAL A 106 10.42 1.50 -3.15
CA VAL A 106 11.86 1.38 -3.37
C VAL A 106 12.28 2.27 -4.55
N ASP A 107 11.56 2.21 -5.67
CA ASP A 107 11.80 3.05 -6.84
C ASP A 107 11.77 4.54 -6.46
N GLU A 108 10.70 5.01 -5.81
CA GLU A 108 10.59 6.40 -5.35
C GLU A 108 11.79 6.81 -4.49
N LYS A 109 12.17 5.95 -3.53
CA LYS A 109 13.31 6.21 -2.64
C LYS A 109 14.62 6.36 -3.39
N VAL A 110 14.86 5.56 -4.44
CA VAL A 110 16.06 5.69 -5.29
C VAL A 110 16.10 7.07 -5.95
N TRP A 111 14.98 7.53 -6.49
CA TRP A 111 14.89 8.84 -7.15
C TRP A 111 15.01 10.02 -6.19
N LEU A 112 14.42 9.92 -4.99
CA LEU A 112 14.60 10.91 -3.94
C LEU A 112 16.06 11.01 -3.49
N ASN A 113 16.71 9.87 -3.27
CA ASN A 113 18.14 9.83 -2.93
C ASN A 113 19.03 10.42 -4.02
N ALA A 114 18.71 10.18 -5.30
CA ALA A 114 19.44 10.75 -6.42
C ALA A 114 19.29 12.28 -6.48
N ARG A 115 18.09 12.81 -6.19
CA ARG A 115 17.82 14.25 -6.08
C ARG A 115 18.61 14.86 -4.92
N ASP A 116 18.65 14.20 -3.77
CA ASP A 116 19.35 14.70 -2.59
C ASP A 116 20.86 14.75 -2.82
N LYS A 117 21.45 13.72 -3.41
CA LYS A 117 22.87 13.73 -3.83
C LYS A 117 23.19 14.84 -4.83
N ALA A 118 22.30 15.09 -5.79
CA ALA A 118 22.47 16.20 -6.74
C ALA A 118 22.42 17.57 -6.04
N ARG A 119 21.57 17.70 -5.01
CA ARG A 119 21.47 18.90 -4.19
C ARG A 119 22.72 19.13 -3.34
N GLU A 120 23.29 18.07 -2.77
CA GLU A 120 24.56 18.13 -2.02
C GLU A 120 25.71 18.58 -2.91
N ARG A 121 25.85 18.00 -4.11
CA ARG A 121 26.86 18.42 -5.10
C ARG A 121 26.72 19.89 -5.47
N PHE A 122 25.49 20.33 -5.77
CA PHE A 122 25.22 21.73 -6.10
C PHE A 122 25.62 22.68 -4.95
N ARG A 123 25.38 22.30 -3.69
CA ARG A 123 25.81 23.08 -2.53
C ARG A 123 27.33 23.14 -2.39
N ALA A 124 28.01 22.02 -2.59
CA ALA A 124 29.47 21.96 -2.52
C ALA A 124 30.13 22.80 -3.62
N GLU A 125 29.64 22.70 -4.86
CA GLU A 125 30.10 23.53 -5.98
C GLU A 125 29.85 25.03 -5.74
N TRP A 126 28.69 25.36 -5.16
CA TRP A 126 28.38 26.75 -4.79
C TRP A 126 29.36 27.29 -3.76
N LEU A 127 29.58 26.55 -2.67
CA LEU A 127 30.51 26.93 -1.61
C LEU A 127 31.94 27.11 -2.14
N ALA A 128 32.39 26.21 -3.01
CA ALA A 128 33.71 26.29 -3.63
C ALA A 128 33.87 27.53 -4.53
N ARG A 129 32.83 27.90 -5.30
CA ARG A 129 32.84 29.14 -6.08
C ARG A 129 32.91 30.37 -5.20
N GLU A 130 32.09 30.41 -4.15
CA GLU A 130 32.06 31.53 -3.21
C GLU A 130 33.41 31.69 -2.48
N GLN A 131 34.06 30.57 -2.11
CA GLN A 131 35.41 30.60 -1.56
C GLN A 131 36.45 31.14 -2.56
N ASN A 132 36.41 30.67 -3.82
CA ASN A 132 37.32 31.16 -4.86
C ASN A 132 37.15 32.67 -5.10
N GLU A 133 35.92 33.18 -5.13
CA GLU A 133 35.64 34.61 -5.28
C GLU A 133 36.23 35.43 -4.10
N LEU A 134 36.10 34.93 -2.87
CA LEU A 134 36.68 35.57 -1.68
C LEU A 134 38.22 35.57 -1.71
N ASP A 135 38.83 34.46 -2.15
CA ASP A 135 40.28 34.32 -2.28
C ASP A 135 40.82 35.28 -3.35
N GLU A 136 40.16 35.39 -4.51
CA GLU A 136 40.50 36.35 -5.56
C GLU A 136 40.44 37.81 -5.04
N MET A 137 39.38 38.16 -4.29
CA MET A 137 39.27 39.48 -3.66
C MET A 137 40.36 39.74 -2.63
N ALA A 138 40.79 38.72 -1.88
CA ALA A 138 41.91 38.85 -0.94
C ALA A 138 43.24 39.10 -1.67
N VAL A 139 43.51 38.36 -2.75
CA VAL A 139 44.70 38.55 -3.59
C VAL A 139 44.73 39.95 -4.21
N MET A 140 43.62 40.40 -4.79
CA MET A 140 43.52 41.75 -5.38
C MET A 140 43.78 42.86 -4.35
N ARG A 141 43.24 42.72 -3.14
CA ARG A 141 43.48 43.68 -2.04
C ARG A 141 44.93 43.68 -1.59
N ALA A 142 45.52 42.51 -1.37
CA ALA A 142 46.93 42.41 -1.00
C ALA A 142 47.85 43.04 -2.06
N ALA A 143 47.59 42.76 -3.34
CA ALA A 143 48.35 43.34 -4.45
C ALA A 143 48.19 44.87 -4.56
N ALA A 144 47.03 45.42 -4.20
CA ALA A 144 46.80 46.87 -4.15
C ALA A 144 47.55 47.53 -2.98
N SER A 145 47.55 46.89 -1.79
CA SER A 145 48.26 47.39 -0.61
C SER A 145 49.78 47.33 -0.73
N SER A 146 50.35 46.42 -1.53
CA SER A 146 51.80 46.35 -1.77
C SER A 146 52.30 47.29 -2.87
N ARG A 147 51.42 48.02 -3.57
CA ARG A 147 51.79 49.02 -4.60
C ARG A 147 51.70 50.48 -4.11
N MET A 148 51.25 50.70 -2.88
CA MET A 148 51.36 51.96 -2.14
C MET A 148 52.60 51.94 -1.25
#